data_AF-A0A2A2MEJ1-F1
#
_entry.id   AF-A0A2A2MEJ1-F1
#
_cell.length_a   1.000
_cell.length_b   1.000
_cell.length_c   1.000
_cell.angle_alpha   90.00
_cell.angle_beta   90.00
_cell.angle_gamma   90.00
#
_symmetry.space_group_name_H-M   'P 1'
#
loop_
_entity.id
_entity.type
_entity.pdbx_description
1 polymer ?
#
loop_
_entity_poly.entity_id
_entity_poly.type
_entity_poly.pdbx_seq_one_letter_code
_entity_poly.pdbx_strand_id
1 'polypeptide(L)' 'MKASYISYYDGLDEKGKVVFQGNGSHIVNSETEEPSPHEMLAAINQYLIKSAKAHNSAIARIVIKGLFKL' A
#
# COMPACT_ATOMS: atom_id res chain seq x y z
N MET A 1 -17.87 8.95 1.31
CA MET A 1 -17.88 7.58 1.91
C MET A 1 -16.52 7.29 2.52
N LYS A 2 -16.47 6.48 3.60
CA LYS A 2 -15.22 5.96 4.17
C LYS A 2 -15.13 4.47 3.86
N ALA A 3 -14.08 4.04 3.19
CA ALA A 3 -13.81 2.64 2.93
C ALA A 3 -12.47 2.26 3.57
N SER A 4 -12.50 1.24 4.40
CA SER A 4 -11.30 0.70 5.06
C SER A 4 -10.74 -0.44 4.23
N TYR A 5 -9.42 -0.52 4.15
CA TYR A 5 -8.71 -1.56 3.43
C TYR A 5 -7.62 -2.16 4.30
N ILE A 6 -7.45 -3.48 4.19
CA ILE A 6 -6.25 -4.18 4.65
C ILE A 6 -5.46 -4.70 3.44
N SER A 7 -4.15 -4.58 3.51
CA SER A 7 -3.23 -5.00 2.47
C SER A 7 -2.09 -5.84 3.03
N TYR A 8 -1.60 -6.77 2.22
CA TYR A 8 -0.40 -7.56 2.45
C TYR A 8 0.56 -7.34 1.30
N TYR A 9 1.85 -7.11 1.59
CA TYR A 9 2.81 -6.76 0.57
C TYR A 9 4.23 -7.24 0.88
N ASP A 10 5.00 -7.46 -0.19
CA ASP A 10 6.44 -7.67 -0.14
C ASP A 10 7.15 -6.35 -0.50
N GLY A 11 8.10 -5.93 0.32
CA GLY A 11 9.05 -4.86 0.04
C GLY A 11 10.31 -5.41 -0.61
N LEU A 12 10.64 -4.91 -1.80
CA LEU A 12 11.79 -5.35 -2.58
C LEU A 12 12.87 -4.29 -2.64
N ASP A 13 14.13 -4.72 -2.64
CA ASP A 13 15.28 -3.86 -2.90
C ASP A 13 15.41 -3.49 -4.40
N GLU A 14 16.43 -2.70 -4.75
CA GLU A 14 16.69 -2.28 -6.13
C GLU A 14 16.96 -3.45 -7.09
N LYS A 15 17.42 -4.59 -6.56
CA LYS A 15 17.71 -5.82 -7.30
C LYS A 15 16.48 -6.73 -7.41
N GLY A 16 15.36 -6.36 -6.81
CA GLY A 16 14.13 -7.15 -6.80
C GLY A 16 14.14 -8.29 -5.79
N LYS A 17 15.04 -8.29 -4.81
CA LYS A 17 15.00 -9.26 -3.71
C LYS A 17 14.01 -8.80 -2.65
N VAL A 18 13.20 -9.73 -2.12
CA VAL A 18 12.34 -9.46 -0.97
C VAL A 18 13.21 -9.22 0.27
N VAL A 19 13.12 -8.02 0.82
CA VAL A 19 13.87 -7.59 2.02
C VAL A 19 12.95 -7.19 3.18
N PHE A 20 11.64 -7.21 2.95
CA PHE A 20 10.63 -6.91 3.94
C PHE A 20 9.30 -7.55 3.55
N GLN A 21 8.53 -8.01 4.54
CA GLN A 21 7.15 -8.45 4.35
C GLN A 21 6.30 -7.72 5.38
N GLY A 22 5.20 -7.14 4.93
CA GLY A 22 4.40 -6.28 5.78
C GLY A 22 2.92 -6.31 5.43
N ASN A 23 2.15 -5.71 6.31
CA ASN A 23 0.74 -5.42 6.13
C ASN A 23 0.48 -3.94 6.39
N GLY A 24 -0.63 -3.43 5.86
CA GLY A 24 -1.04 -2.04 6.07
C GLY A 24 -2.55 -1.89 6.09
N SER A 25 -3.04 -1.07 7.02
CA SER A 25 -4.43 -0.64 7.07
C SER A 25 -4.55 0.79 6.53
N HIS A 26 -5.44 1.01 5.58
CA HIS A 26 -5.63 2.33 4.96
C HIS A 26 -7.12 2.68 4.91
N ILE A 27 -7.44 3.94 5.22
CA ILE A 27 -8.81 4.47 5.10
C ILE A 27 -8.82 5.40 3.90
N VAL A 28 -9.62 5.06 2.88
CA VAL A 28 -9.88 5.95 1.75
C VAL A 28 -11.13 6.78 2.09
N ASN A 29 -10.94 8.09 2.23
CA ASN A 29 -12.02 9.06 2.38
C ASN A 29 -12.28 9.70 1.03
N SER A 30 -13.54 9.81 0.64
CA SER A 30 -13.95 10.75 -0.42
C SER A 30 -15.14 11.58 0.02
N GLU A 31 -15.03 12.88 -0.27
CA GLU A 31 -15.98 13.93 0.10
C GLU A 31 -17.14 14.05 -0.90
N THR A 32 -16.93 13.68 -2.16
CA THR A 32 -17.88 13.97 -3.25
C THR A 32 -18.39 12.72 -3.97
N GLU A 33 -17.52 11.76 -4.34
CA GLU A 33 -17.89 10.53 -5.07
C GLU A 33 -16.97 9.34 -4.71
N GLU A 34 -17.38 8.08 -4.92
CA GLU A 34 -16.48 6.94 -4.66
C GLU A 34 -15.24 7.05 -5.57
N PRO A 35 -14.01 7.14 -5.02
CA PRO A 35 -12.81 7.36 -5.82
C PRO A 35 -12.61 6.21 -6.80
N SER A 36 -12.08 6.50 -7.98
CA SER A 36 -11.89 5.45 -8.98
C SER A 36 -10.93 4.38 -8.44
N PRO A 37 -11.07 3.10 -8.84
CA PRO A 37 -10.19 2.04 -8.39
C PRO A 37 -8.70 2.34 -8.59
N HIS A 38 -8.36 3.11 -9.63
CA HIS A 38 -6.99 3.56 -9.89
C HIS A 38 -6.48 4.57 -8.86
N GLU A 39 -7.27 5.59 -8.53
CA GLU A 39 -6.91 6.59 -7.53
C GLU A 39 -6.78 5.95 -6.14
N MET A 40 -7.67 5.02 -5.81
CA MET A 40 -7.59 4.24 -4.57
C MET A 40 -6.29 3.45 -4.49
N LEU A 41 -5.95 2.71 -5.56
CA LEU A 41 -4.74 1.90 -5.60
C LEU A 41 -3.47 2.77 -5.53
N ALA A 42 -3.47 3.93 -6.19
CA ALA A 42 -2.36 4.87 -6.12
C ALA A 42 -2.14 5.41 -4.70
N ALA A 43 -3.21 5.82 -4.01
CA ALA A 43 -3.15 6.30 -2.63
C ALA A 43 -2.65 5.22 -1.66
N ILE A 44 -3.16 3.99 -1.79
CA ILE A 44 -2.73 2.84 -0.99
C ILE A 44 -1.26 2.54 -1.25
N ASN A 45 -0.83 2.48 -2.52
CA ASN A 45 0.58 2.25 -2.87
C ASN A 45 1.52 3.29 -2.25
N GLN A 46 1.18 4.57 -2.33
CA GLN A 46 1.98 5.64 -1.73
C GLN A 46 2.09 5.52 -0.21
N TYR A 47 0.98 5.20 0.45
CA TYR A 47 0.97 4.96 1.89
C TYR A 47 1.87 3.78 2.28
N LEU A 48 1.74 2.65 1.58
CA LEU A 48 2.48 1.42 1.89
C LEU A 48 3.99 1.60 1.67
N ILE A 49 4.41 2.19 0.54
CA ILE A 49 5.85 2.37 0.28
C ILE A 49 6.50 3.32 1.28
N LYS A 50 5.77 4.37 1.72
CA LYS A 50 6.24 5.30 2.75
C LYS A 50 6.43 4.59 4.09
N SER A 51 5.43 3.79 4.50
CA SER A 51 5.48 3.03 5.75
C SER A 51 6.58 1.96 5.72
N ALA A 52 6.71 1.23 4.60
CA ALA A 52 7.75 0.23 4.41
C ALA A 52 9.15 0.84 4.50
N LYS A 53 9.38 1.98 3.82
CA LYS A 53 10.67 2.69 3.86
C LYS A 53 11.05 3.22 5.24
N ALA A 54 10.07 3.52 6.10
CA ALA A 54 10.33 3.89 7.49
C ALA A 54 10.90 2.73 8.32
N HIS A 55 10.62 1.48 7.93
CA HIS A 55 11.15 0.27 8.59
C HIS A 55 12.46 -0.20 7.94
N ASN A 56 12.56 -0.10 6.62
CA ASN A 56 13.75 -0.48 5.88
C ASN A 56 13.95 0.46 4.67
N SER A 57 14.95 1.34 4.78
CA SER A 57 15.27 2.34 3.75
C SER A 57 15.77 1.74 2.43
N ALA A 58 16.22 0.47 2.43
CA ALA A 58 16.65 -0.23 1.22
C ALA A 58 15.48 -0.67 0.31
N ILE A 59 14.23 -0.56 0.79
CA ILE A 59 13.05 -0.89 -0.01
C ILE A 59 12.92 0.12 -1.16
N ALA A 60 13.03 -0.36 -2.39
CA ALA A 60 12.86 0.42 -3.59
C ALA A 60 11.45 0.29 -4.18
N ARG A 61 10.81 -0.89 -4.02
CA ARG A 61 9.51 -1.22 -4.62
C ARG A 61 8.65 -2.01 -3.65
N ILE A 62 7.35 -1.99 -3.85
CA ILE A 62 6.40 -2.85 -3.14
C ILE A 62 5.60 -3.68 -4.13
N VAL A 63 5.29 -4.93 -3.78
CA VAL A 63 4.35 -5.79 -4.51
C VAL A 63 3.21 -6.13 -3.56
N ILE A 64 2.01 -5.62 -3.87
CA ILE A 64 0.81 -5.96 -3.12
C ILE A 64 0.40 -7.39 -3.48
N LYS A 65 0.35 -8.26 -2.48
CA LYS A 65 -0.04 -9.68 -2.59
C LYS A 65 -1.52 -9.89 -2.30
N GLY A 66 -2.14 -8.98 -1.56
CA GLY A 66 -3.58 -8.98 -1.30
C GLY A 66 -4.05 -7.60 -0.89
N LEU A 67 -5.24 -7.23 -1.35
CA LEU A 67 -5.94 -5.99 -1.01
C LEU A 67 -7.41 -6.32 -0.79
N PHE A 68 -7.91 -6.07 0.42
CA PHE A 68 -9.25 -6.44 0.84
C PHE A 68 -9.95 -5.24 1.45
N LYS A 69 -11.19 -4.97 1.02
CA LYS A 69 -12.08 -4.00 1.66
C LYS A 69 -12.60 -4.62 2.96
N LEU A 70 -12.57 -3.84 4.04
CA LEU A 70 -13.10 -4.19 5.36
C LEU A 70 -14.52 -3.64 5.53
#